data_AF-A0A3B9GHS6-F1
#
_entry.id   AF-A0A3B9GHS6-F1
#
_cell.length_a   1.000
_cell.length_b   1.000
_cell.length_c   1.000
_cell.angle_alpha   90.00
_cell.angle_beta   90.00
_cell.angle_gamma   90.00
#
_symmetry.space_group_name_H-M   'P 1'
#
loop_
_entity.id
_entity.type
_entity.pdbx_description
1 polymer ?
#
loop_
_entity_poly.entity_id
_entity_poly.type
_entity_poly.pdbx_seq_one_letter_code
_entity_poly.pdbx_strand_id
1 'polypeptide(L)'
;MGRHKIVQDAEDIVRYAYRLIDEDGYENFSARKLAQALNVSHMTVYNYLGREQLLDEVVIMAFGQINEGLDAEVALCKEDASHPCRIFHVVSQRLFDFAQLHPQLYRFLFQSGFGAKTSNPKVRAMYSGGIELVRDAVPAERFEQLRQDAYLFLVLINGLILGYLAGRHGADEGVLRLNMARAFERLLGPACGG
;
A
#
# COMPACT_ATOMS: atom_id res chain seq x y z
N MET A 1 -35.46 -12.73 11.39
CA MET A 1 -34.68 -12.49 12.62
C MET A 1 -33.23 -12.91 12.35
N GLY A 2 -32.37 -11.96 11.96
CA GLY A 2 -30.98 -12.24 11.63
C GLY A 2 -30.13 -12.40 12.88
N ARG A 3 -29.31 -13.46 12.94
CA ARG A 3 -28.32 -13.70 13.99
C ARG A 3 -27.49 -12.45 14.24
N HIS A 4 -27.50 -11.95 15.47
CA HIS A 4 -26.55 -10.91 15.92
C HIS A 4 -25.13 -11.46 15.75
N LYS A 5 -24.32 -10.87 14.86
CA LYS A 5 -22.87 -11.11 14.88
C LYS A 5 -22.32 -10.36 16.08
N ILE A 6 -22.10 -11.09 17.16
CA ILE A 6 -21.33 -10.63 18.31
C ILE A 6 -19.88 -10.50 17.82
N VAL A 7 -19.28 -9.32 17.96
CA VAL A 7 -17.83 -9.11 17.76
C VAL A 7 -17.08 -10.12 18.61
N GLN A 8 -16.33 -11.02 18.00
CA GLN A 8 -15.68 -12.11 18.72
C GLN A 8 -14.29 -11.70 19.23
N ASP A 9 -13.59 -10.86 18.46
CA ASP A 9 -12.23 -10.40 18.77
C ASP A 9 -11.90 -9.05 18.08
N ALA A 10 -10.67 -8.58 18.31
CA ALA A 10 -10.15 -7.36 17.70
C ALA A 10 -10.01 -7.47 16.17
N GLU A 11 -9.79 -8.67 15.63
CA GLU A 11 -9.60 -8.89 14.20
C GLU A 11 -10.89 -8.64 13.42
N ASP A 12 -12.04 -9.03 13.98
CA ASP A 12 -13.35 -8.67 13.44
C ASP A 12 -13.53 -7.15 13.31
N ILE A 13 -13.12 -6.39 14.33
CA ILE A 13 -13.22 -4.93 14.33
C ILE A 13 -12.34 -4.34 13.22
N VAL A 14 -11.11 -4.82 13.07
CA VAL A 14 -10.18 -4.40 12.01
C VAL A 14 -10.76 -4.71 10.63
N ARG A 15 -11.29 -5.93 10.42
CA ARG A 15 -11.92 -6.32 9.14
C ARG A 15 -13.10 -5.41 8.78
N TYR A 16 -13.95 -5.07 9.73
CA TYR A 16 -15.06 -4.13 9.47
C TYR A 16 -14.57 -2.71 9.22
N ALA A 17 -13.55 -2.24 9.93
CA ALA A 17 -12.95 -0.93 9.67
C ALA A 17 -12.32 -0.86 8.27
N TYR A 18 -11.59 -1.90 7.88
CA TYR A 18 -11.04 -2.05 6.53
C TYR A 18 -12.15 -1.92 5.48
N ARG A 19 -13.26 -2.68 5.63
CA ARG A 19 -14.39 -2.64 4.69
C ARG A 19 -15.06 -1.27 4.63
N LEU A 20 -15.32 -0.64 5.78
CA LEU A 20 -15.92 0.69 5.81
C LEU A 20 -15.03 1.75 5.16
N ILE A 21 -13.71 1.67 5.33
CA ILE A 21 -12.78 2.59 4.67
C ILE A 21 -12.76 2.32 3.16
N ASP A 22 -12.82 1.06 2.74
CA ASP A 22 -12.84 0.69 1.32
C ASP A 22 -14.13 1.11 0.60
N GLU A 23 -15.27 0.95 1.29
CA GLU A 23 -16.60 1.26 0.75
C GLU A 23 -16.88 2.77 0.78
N ASP A 24 -16.67 3.42 1.94
CA ASP A 24 -17.09 4.80 2.17
C ASP A 24 -15.95 5.83 2.11
N GLY A 25 -14.70 5.39 2.14
CA GLY A 25 -13.53 6.25 2.23
C GLY A 25 -13.15 6.67 3.65
N TYR A 26 -11.86 6.89 3.86
CA TYR A 26 -11.28 7.27 5.16
C TYR A 26 -11.84 8.57 5.74
N GLU A 27 -12.11 9.58 4.90
CA GLU A 27 -12.68 10.86 5.35
C GLU A 27 -14.07 10.68 6.00
N ASN A 28 -14.78 9.63 5.60
CA ASN A 28 -16.10 9.29 6.14
C ASN A 28 -16.02 8.33 7.33
N PHE A 29 -14.84 7.84 7.69
CA PHE A 29 -14.66 6.81 8.71
C PHE A 29 -14.59 7.38 10.14
N SER A 30 -15.44 6.85 11.03
CA SER A 30 -15.42 7.16 12.47
C SER A 30 -15.66 5.93 13.32
N ALA A 31 -15.15 5.94 14.57
CA ALA A 31 -15.41 4.87 15.54
C ALA A 31 -16.91 4.70 15.83
N ARG A 32 -17.70 5.78 15.73
CA ARG A 32 -19.16 5.73 15.88
C ARG A 32 -19.84 4.98 14.73
N LYS A 33 -19.45 5.25 13.48
CA LYS A 33 -19.96 4.50 12.32
C LYS A 33 -19.58 3.03 12.40
N LEU A 34 -18.34 2.73 12.81
CA LEU A 34 -17.91 1.35 13.02
C LEU A 34 -18.73 0.64 14.10
N ALA A 35 -18.95 1.29 15.25
CA ALA A 35 -19.77 0.73 16.32
C ALA A 35 -21.22 0.47 15.88
N GLN A 36 -21.80 1.39 15.08
CA GLN A 36 -23.11 1.23 14.47
C GLN A 36 -23.16 0.05 13.50
N ALA A 37 -22.16 -0.08 12.61
CA ALA A 37 -22.06 -1.19 11.66
C ALA A 37 -21.91 -2.55 12.36
N LEU A 38 -21.22 -2.56 13.51
CA LEU A 38 -21.03 -3.74 14.36
C LEU A 38 -22.20 -4.00 15.32
N ASN A 39 -23.18 -3.10 15.40
CA ASN A 39 -24.27 -3.13 16.38
C ASN A 39 -23.77 -3.27 17.84
N VAL A 40 -22.70 -2.54 18.18
CA VAL A 40 -22.13 -2.47 19.54
C VAL A 40 -22.06 -1.04 20.03
N SER A 41 -21.79 -0.86 21.33
CA SER A 41 -21.54 0.48 21.85
C SER A 41 -20.20 1.03 21.36
N HIS A 42 -20.09 2.34 21.24
CA HIS A 42 -18.81 3.00 20.96
C HIS A 42 -17.72 2.60 21.98
N MET A 43 -18.08 2.45 23.26
CA MET A 43 -17.15 2.01 24.30
C MET A 43 -16.66 0.59 24.09
N THR A 44 -17.49 -0.29 23.52
CA THR A 44 -17.06 -1.65 23.19
C THR A 44 -15.90 -1.61 22.21
N VAL A 45 -15.99 -0.83 21.12
CA VAL A 45 -14.90 -0.70 20.14
C VAL A 45 -13.62 -0.18 20.80
N TYR A 46 -13.74 0.88 21.61
CA TYR A 46 -12.60 1.49 22.31
C TYR A 46 -11.91 0.56 23.31
N ASN A 47 -12.65 -0.37 23.94
CA ASN A 47 -12.08 -1.34 24.86
C ASN A 47 -11.19 -2.38 24.16
N TYR A 48 -11.41 -2.63 22.87
CA TYR A 48 -10.56 -3.52 22.08
C TYR A 48 -9.36 -2.78 21.49
N LEU A 49 -9.60 -1.66 20.80
CA LEU A 49 -8.57 -0.93 20.07
C LEU A 49 -8.85 0.58 20.12
N GLY A 50 -7.81 1.36 20.43
CA GLY A 50 -7.85 2.80 20.20
C GLY A 50 -7.93 3.13 18.70
N ARG A 51 -8.43 4.31 18.33
CA ARG A 51 -8.59 4.70 16.90
C ARG A 51 -7.29 4.60 16.11
N GLU A 52 -6.17 5.09 16.63
CA GLU A 52 -4.88 5.04 15.94
C GLU A 52 -4.43 3.59 15.74
N GLN A 53 -4.49 2.77 16.79
CA GLN A 53 -4.15 1.35 16.74
C GLN A 53 -5.03 0.59 15.74
N LEU A 54 -6.33 0.87 15.70
CA LEU A 54 -7.24 0.29 14.71
C LEU A 54 -6.82 0.64 13.28
N LEU A 55 -6.49 1.91 13.03
CA LEU A 55 -6.04 2.34 11.71
C LEU A 55 -4.68 1.76 11.33
N ASP A 56 -3.76 1.60 12.29
CA ASP A 56 -2.50 0.91 12.08
C ASP A 56 -2.73 -0.54 11.63
N GLU A 57 -3.64 -1.28 12.29
CA GLU A 57 -3.98 -2.65 11.90
C GLU A 57 -4.66 -2.72 10.52
N VAL A 58 -5.47 -1.72 10.15
CA VAL A 58 -6.01 -1.61 8.78
C VAL A 58 -4.87 -1.41 7.76
N VAL A 59 -3.89 -0.55 8.06
CA VAL A 59 -2.72 -0.36 7.20
C VAL A 59 -1.91 -1.66 7.07
N ILE A 60 -1.68 -2.37 8.17
CA ILE A 60 -0.98 -3.66 8.18
C ILE A 60 -1.72 -4.67 7.31
N MET A 61 -3.05 -4.76 7.42
CA MET A 61 -3.87 -5.66 6.60
C MET A 61 -3.78 -5.31 5.11
N ALA A 62 -3.85 -4.03 4.75
CA ALA A 62 -3.77 -3.59 3.36
C ALA A 62 -2.38 -3.83 2.74
N PHE A 63 -1.30 -3.51 3.45
CA PHE A 63 0.05 -3.86 3.00
C PHE A 63 0.28 -5.37 2.94
N GLY A 64 -0.34 -6.14 3.83
CA GLY A 64 -0.32 -7.60 3.79
C GLY A 64 -0.84 -8.15 2.46
N GLN A 65 -1.93 -7.58 1.93
CA GLN A 65 -2.46 -7.95 0.61
C GLN A 65 -1.56 -7.49 -0.54
N ILE A 66 -1.04 -6.26 -0.49
CA ILE A 66 -0.11 -5.75 -1.52
C ILE A 66 1.15 -6.64 -1.61
N ASN A 67 1.67 -7.07 -0.45
CA ASN A 67 2.91 -7.83 -0.35
C ASN A 67 2.69 -9.35 -0.40
N GLU A 68 1.47 -9.84 -0.60
CA GLU A 68 1.17 -11.27 -0.59
C GLU A 68 1.94 -12.01 -1.70
N GLY A 69 2.89 -12.87 -1.33
CA GLY A 69 3.74 -13.58 -2.29
C GLY A 69 4.90 -12.75 -2.87
N LEU A 70 5.11 -11.52 -2.39
CA LEU A 70 6.21 -10.66 -2.86
C LEU A 70 7.58 -11.29 -2.61
N ASP A 71 7.76 -12.03 -1.51
CA ASP A 71 9.04 -12.66 -1.17
C ASP A 71 9.55 -13.62 -2.27
N ALA A 72 8.64 -14.37 -2.90
CA ALA A 72 9.00 -15.26 -4.00
C ALA A 72 9.45 -14.48 -5.24
N GLU A 73 8.79 -13.36 -5.55
CA GLU A 73 9.16 -12.49 -6.67
C GLU A 73 10.49 -11.76 -6.41
N VAL A 74 10.73 -11.34 -5.16
CA VAL A 74 12.02 -10.77 -4.74
C VAL A 74 13.14 -11.79 -4.93
N ALA A 75 12.94 -13.03 -4.50
CA ALA A 75 13.93 -14.09 -4.68
C ALA A 75 14.28 -14.30 -6.15
N LEU A 76 13.28 -14.40 -7.03
CA LEU A 76 13.49 -14.53 -8.48
C LEU A 76 14.22 -13.33 -9.09
N CYS A 77 13.90 -12.10 -8.64
CA CYS A 77 14.60 -10.90 -9.12
C CYS A 77 16.06 -10.85 -8.65
N LYS A 78 16.36 -11.38 -7.46
CA LYS A 78 17.74 -11.45 -6.94
C LYS A 78 18.60 -12.46 -7.69
N GLU A 79 18.01 -13.55 -8.18
CA GLU A 79 18.71 -14.53 -9.02
C GLU A 79 19.04 -13.97 -10.40
N ASP A 80 18.22 -13.04 -10.92
CA ASP A 80 18.49 -12.31 -12.15
C ASP A 80 19.45 -11.13 -11.91
N ALA A 81 20.74 -11.44 -11.80
CA ALA A 81 21.81 -10.46 -11.60
C ALA A 81 21.88 -9.38 -12.70
N SER A 82 21.22 -9.58 -13.85
CA SER A 82 21.19 -8.60 -14.93
C SER A 82 20.18 -7.48 -14.70
N HIS A 83 19.15 -7.71 -13.88
CA HIS A 83 18.06 -6.74 -13.64
C HIS A 83 17.52 -6.78 -12.19
N PRO A 84 18.37 -6.59 -11.17
CA PRO A 84 17.96 -6.69 -9.76
C PRO A 84 16.83 -5.72 -9.37
N CYS A 85 16.72 -4.56 -10.02
CA CYS A 85 15.63 -3.62 -9.73
C CYS A 85 14.31 -3.90 -10.45
N ARG A 86 14.17 -5.00 -11.21
CA ARG A 86 12.88 -5.45 -11.77
C ARG A 86 11.78 -5.59 -10.71
N ILE A 87 12.15 -5.78 -9.44
CA ILE A 87 11.19 -5.75 -8.33
C ILE A 87 10.37 -4.46 -8.26
N PHE A 88 10.90 -3.30 -8.65
CA PHE A 88 10.14 -2.05 -8.64
C PHE A 88 9.05 -2.04 -9.68
N HIS A 89 9.28 -2.67 -10.84
CA HIS A 89 8.25 -2.89 -11.83
C HIS A 89 7.13 -3.77 -11.25
N VAL A 90 7.49 -4.88 -10.62
CA VAL A 90 6.56 -5.81 -9.96
C VAL A 90 5.73 -5.11 -8.86
N VAL A 91 6.38 -4.39 -7.96
CA VAL A 91 5.73 -3.59 -6.91
C VAL A 91 4.77 -2.57 -7.51
N SER A 92 5.16 -1.90 -8.60
CA SER A 92 4.29 -0.94 -9.26
C SER A 92 3.00 -1.58 -9.79
N GLN A 93 3.09 -2.78 -10.38
CA GLN A 93 1.92 -3.51 -10.88
C GLN A 93 1.00 -3.91 -9.71
N ARG A 94 1.56 -4.46 -8.62
CA ARG A 94 0.79 -4.82 -7.42
C ARG A 94 0.08 -3.63 -6.78
N LEU A 95 0.75 -2.48 -6.69
CA LEU A 95 0.14 -1.24 -6.21
C LEU A 95 -1.04 -0.81 -7.09
N PHE A 96 -0.91 -0.95 -8.41
CA PHE A 96 -1.98 -0.61 -9.33
C PHE A 96 -3.15 -1.60 -9.25
N ASP A 97 -2.89 -2.90 -9.24
CA ASP A 97 -3.92 -3.93 -9.13
C ASP A 97 -4.70 -3.77 -7.81
N PHE A 98 -4.00 -3.50 -6.69
CA PHE A 98 -4.63 -3.15 -5.42
C PHE A 98 -5.47 -1.88 -5.53
N ALA A 99 -4.98 -0.83 -6.19
CA ALA A 99 -5.72 0.41 -6.37
C ALA A 99 -7.00 0.23 -7.19
N GLN A 100 -7.01 -0.68 -8.16
CA GLN A 100 -8.21 -1.01 -8.94
C GLN A 100 -9.27 -1.70 -8.09
N LEU A 101 -8.85 -2.67 -7.26
CA LEU A 101 -9.75 -3.44 -6.41
C LEU A 101 -10.23 -2.64 -5.19
N HIS A 102 -9.35 -1.83 -4.61
CA HIS A 102 -9.54 -1.15 -3.32
C HIS A 102 -9.18 0.34 -3.43
N PRO A 103 -9.87 1.13 -4.27
CA PRO A 103 -9.48 2.50 -4.59
C PRO A 103 -9.51 3.44 -3.38
N GLN A 104 -10.43 3.22 -2.43
CA GLN A 104 -10.51 4.06 -1.24
C GLN A 104 -9.46 3.70 -0.20
N LEU A 105 -9.11 2.43 -0.07
CA LEU A 105 -7.97 2.03 0.76
C LEU A 105 -6.67 2.53 0.16
N TYR A 106 -6.50 2.51 -1.16
CA TYR A 106 -5.31 3.10 -1.78
C TYR A 106 -5.17 4.58 -1.45
N ARG A 107 -6.26 5.35 -1.53
CA ARG A 107 -6.28 6.76 -1.09
C ARG A 107 -6.01 6.90 0.41
N PHE A 108 -6.54 6.01 1.24
CA PHE A 108 -6.24 6.00 2.66
C PHE A 108 -4.72 5.81 2.91
N LEU A 109 -4.10 4.83 2.28
CA LEU A 109 -2.67 4.56 2.43
C LEU A 109 -1.80 5.72 1.95
N PHE A 110 -2.08 6.27 0.75
CA PHE A 110 -1.14 7.14 0.05
C PHE A 110 -1.54 8.62 -0.02
N GLN A 111 -2.76 8.99 0.36
CA GLN A 111 -3.26 10.38 0.28
C GLN A 111 -3.70 10.97 1.63
N SER A 112 -4.14 10.15 2.60
CA SER A 112 -4.62 10.65 3.90
C SER A 112 -3.54 11.31 4.77
N GLY A 113 -2.27 10.99 4.50
CA GLY A 113 -1.13 11.39 5.35
C GLY A 113 -1.05 10.63 6.67
N PHE A 114 -1.90 9.61 6.91
CA PHE A 114 -1.89 8.81 8.13
C PHE A 114 -0.55 8.09 8.32
N GLY A 115 -0.03 7.42 7.29
CA GLY A 115 1.23 6.67 7.35
C GLY A 115 2.44 7.49 7.80
N ALA A 116 2.48 8.78 7.45
CA ALA A 116 3.55 9.69 7.86
C ALA A 116 3.41 10.22 9.30
N LYS A 117 2.20 10.15 9.88
CA LYS A 117 1.87 10.73 11.19
C LYS A 117 1.74 9.70 12.31
N THR A 118 1.53 8.43 11.98
CA THR A 118 1.39 7.36 12.99
C THR A 118 2.63 7.24 13.86
N SER A 119 2.40 7.02 15.15
CA SER A 119 3.45 6.74 16.14
C SER A 119 4.00 5.31 16.02
N ASN A 120 3.33 4.43 15.29
CA ASN A 120 3.71 3.03 15.14
C ASN A 120 4.91 2.81 14.19
N PRO A 121 6.07 2.35 14.68
CA PRO A 121 7.27 2.17 13.87
C PRO A 121 7.12 1.08 12.81
N LYS A 122 6.32 0.03 13.08
CA LYS A 122 6.07 -1.06 12.11
C LYS A 122 5.33 -0.53 10.89
N VAL A 123 4.30 0.28 11.12
CA VAL A 123 3.54 0.91 10.03
C VAL A 123 4.41 1.87 9.24
N ARG A 124 5.21 2.74 9.90
CA ARG A 124 6.13 3.64 9.19
C ARG A 124 7.13 2.87 8.30
N ALA A 125 7.67 1.76 8.80
CA ALA A 125 8.62 0.95 8.05
C ALA A 125 8.03 0.35 6.75
N MET A 126 6.72 0.07 6.71
CA MET A 126 6.06 -0.42 5.49
C MET A 126 6.11 0.59 4.34
N TYR A 127 6.09 1.90 4.64
CA TYR A 127 6.17 2.96 3.62
C TYR A 127 7.61 3.23 3.13
N SER A 128 8.63 2.82 3.88
CA SER A 128 10.03 3.12 3.58
C SER A 128 10.90 1.90 3.28
N GLY A 129 10.41 0.69 3.55
CA GLY A 129 11.22 -0.53 3.55
C GLY A 129 11.46 -1.17 2.18
N GLY A 130 10.69 -0.83 1.15
CA GLY A 130 10.74 -1.53 -0.14
C GLY A 130 12.10 -1.52 -0.84
N ILE A 131 12.88 -0.43 -0.70
CA ILE A 131 14.23 -0.31 -1.28
C ILE A 131 15.25 -1.27 -0.65
N GLU A 132 15.06 -1.61 0.62
CA GLU A 132 15.97 -2.48 1.36
C GLU A 132 15.93 -3.93 0.84
N LEU A 133 14.84 -4.31 0.17
CA LEU A 133 14.69 -5.64 -0.42
C LEU A 133 15.79 -5.96 -1.45
N VAL A 134 16.33 -4.95 -2.13
CA VAL A 134 17.36 -5.12 -3.18
C VAL A 134 18.76 -4.69 -2.76
N ARG A 135 18.97 -4.32 -1.49
CA ARG A 135 20.28 -3.86 -1.01
C ARG A 135 21.41 -4.84 -1.33
N ASP A 136 21.18 -6.12 -1.06
CA ASP A 136 22.21 -7.16 -1.25
C ASP A 136 22.38 -7.57 -2.72
N ALA A 137 21.49 -7.10 -3.61
CA ALA A 137 21.50 -7.42 -5.04
C ALA A 137 22.16 -6.34 -5.89
N VAL A 138 22.61 -5.23 -5.27
CA VAL A 138 23.16 -4.06 -5.96
C VAL A 138 24.48 -3.65 -5.30
N PRO A 139 25.54 -3.32 -6.07
CA PRO A 139 26.79 -2.82 -5.50
C PRO A 139 26.57 -1.61 -4.59
N ALA A 140 27.28 -1.55 -3.47
CA ALA A 140 27.10 -0.53 -2.44
C ALA A 140 27.29 0.89 -2.98
N GLU A 141 28.20 1.08 -3.94
CA GLU A 141 28.48 2.34 -4.60
C GLU A 141 27.34 2.85 -5.49
N ARG A 142 26.46 1.95 -5.97
CA ARG A 142 25.28 2.29 -6.79
C ARG A 142 24.00 2.40 -5.96
N PHE A 143 23.97 1.80 -4.78
CA PHE A 143 22.76 1.68 -3.97
C PHE A 143 22.16 3.03 -3.57
N GLU A 144 22.99 4.02 -3.23
CA GLU A 144 22.49 5.35 -2.83
C GLU A 144 21.79 6.09 -3.99
N GLN A 145 22.33 5.98 -5.21
CA GLN A 145 21.67 6.54 -6.39
C GLN A 145 20.38 5.79 -6.72
N LEU A 146 20.42 4.45 -6.68
CA LEU A 146 19.23 3.62 -6.85
C LEU A 146 18.13 3.98 -5.83
N ARG A 147 18.50 4.25 -4.56
CA ARG A 147 17.55 4.66 -3.52
C ARG A 147 16.85 5.96 -3.87
N GLN A 148 17.56 6.93 -4.44
CA GLN A 148 16.97 8.21 -4.89
C GLN A 148 16.08 8.00 -6.11
N ASP A 149 16.52 7.23 -7.10
CA ASP A 149 15.75 6.93 -8.31
C ASP A 149 14.49 6.11 -7.99
N ALA A 150 14.58 5.16 -7.06
CA ALA A 150 13.46 4.37 -6.57
C ALA A 150 12.42 5.25 -5.85
N TYR A 151 12.89 6.22 -5.06
CA TYR A 151 11.99 7.20 -4.45
C TYR A 151 11.23 8.01 -5.51
N LEU A 152 11.94 8.56 -6.52
CA LEU A 152 11.31 9.31 -7.62
C LEU A 152 10.33 8.44 -8.40
N PHE A 153 10.70 7.19 -8.68
CA PHE A 153 9.84 6.22 -9.33
C PHE A 153 8.57 5.97 -8.52
N LEU A 154 8.66 5.66 -7.22
CA LEU A 154 7.49 5.39 -6.38
C LEU A 154 6.56 6.62 -6.26
N VAL A 155 7.12 7.82 -6.14
CA VAL A 155 6.33 9.07 -6.15
C VAL A 155 5.58 9.25 -7.47
N LEU A 156 6.26 9.01 -8.60
CA LEU A 156 5.64 9.09 -9.92
C LEU A 156 4.53 8.04 -10.11
N ILE A 157 4.79 6.78 -9.73
CA ILE A 157 3.80 5.69 -9.78
C ILE A 157 2.57 6.03 -8.96
N ASN A 158 2.74 6.52 -7.72
CA ASN A 158 1.62 6.96 -6.90
C ASN A 158 0.83 8.09 -7.56
N GLY A 159 1.51 9.08 -8.14
CA GLY A 159 0.88 10.17 -8.88
C GLY A 159 0.07 9.69 -10.10
N LEU A 160 0.62 8.73 -10.85
CA LEU A 160 -0.06 8.12 -12.01
C LEU A 160 -1.31 7.34 -11.59
N ILE A 161 -1.21 6.50 -10.55
CA ILE A 161 -2.35 5.71 -10.03
C ILE A 161 -3.44 6.64 -9.48
N LEU A 162 -3.09 7.64 -8.65
CA LEU A 162 -4.06 8.62 -8.14
C LEU A 162 -4.64 9.50 -9.25
N GLY A 163 -3.89 9.73 -10.33
CA GLY A 163 -4.37 10.38 -11.54
C GLY A 163 -5.47 9.56 -12.22
N TYR A 164 -5.19 8.28 -12.46
CA TYR A 164 -6.11 7.30 -13.04
C TYR A 164 -7.38 7.14 -12.20
N LEU A 165 -7.25 6.94 -10.89
CA LEU A 165 -8.39 6.82 -9.98
C LEU A 165 -9.27 8.08 -9.93
N ALA A 166 -8.74 9.24 -10.28
CA ALA A 166 -9.47 10.49 -10.36
C ALA A 166 -10.05 10.76 -11.77
N GLY A 167 -9.86 9.83 -12.73
CA GLY A 167 -10.24 10.03 -14.13
C GLY A 167 -9.49 11.17 -14.81
N ARG A 168 -8.33 11.59 -14.27
CA ARG A 168 -7.56 12.69 -14.84
C ARG A 168 -6.93 12.27 -16.16
N HIS A 169 -6.89 13.21 -17.10
CA HIS A 169 -6.24 13.07 -18.40
C HIS A 169 -6.81 11.99 -19.33
N GLY A 170 -7.96 11.39 -19.01
CA GLY A 170 -8.61 10.37 -19.86
C GLY A 170 -7.76 9.12 -20.08
N ALA A 171 -6.79 8.86 -19.19
CA ALA A 171 -5.92 7.70 -19.31
C ALA A 171 -6.72 6.42 -18.98
N ASP A 172 -6.78 5.51 -19.95
CA ASP A 172 -7.22 4.15 -19.70
C ASP A 172 -6.12 3.32 -19.00
N GLU A 173 -6.48 2.12 -18.55
CA GLU A 173 -5.57 1.20 -17.88
C GLU A 173 -4.32 0.89 -18.73
N GLY A 174 -4.46 0.73 -20.05
CA GLY A 174 -3.36 0.42 -20.95
C GLY A 174 -2.34 1.55 -21.01
N VAL A 175 -2.81 2.79 -21.10
CA VAL A 175 -1.96 3.99 -21.06
C VAL A 175 -1.23 4.11 -19.72
N LEU A 176 -1.92 3.82 -18.61
CA LEU A 176 -1.29 3.83 -17.28
C LEU A 176 -0.15 2.80 -17.20
N ARG A 177 -0.41 1.53 -17.55
CA ARG A 177 0.61 0.47 -17.50
C ARG A 177 1.81 0.79 -18.40
N LEU A 178 1.57 1.35 -19.58
CA LEU A 178 2.63 1.82 -20.48
C LEU A 178 3.48 2.94 -19.85
N ASN A 179 2.85 3.90 -19.20
CA ASN A 179 3.56 4.98 -18.52
C ASN A 179 4.38 4.48 -17.31
N MET A 180 3.86 3.50 -16.57
CA MET A 180 4.59 2.87 -15.46
C MET A 180 5.83 2.10 -15.97
N ALA A 181 5.69 1.35 -17.07
CA ALA A 181 6.83 0.67 -17.72
C ALA A 181 7.88 1.67 -18.22
N ARG A 182 7.44 2.75 -18.87
CA ARG A 182 8.32 3.83 -19.33
C ARG A 182 9.04 4.54 -18.17
N ALA A 183 8.36 4.74 -17.05
CA ALA A 183 8.97 5.31 -15.84
C ALA A 183 10.06 4.40 -15.28
N PHE A 184 9.81 3.08 -15.26
CA PHE A 184 10.79 2.08 -14.84
C PHE A 184 12.04 2.13 -15.71
N GLU A 185 11.88 2.06 -17.04
CA GLU A 185 13.01 2.09 -17.98
C GLU A 185 13.85 3.36 -17.86
N ARG A 186 13.22 4.52 -17.63
CA ARG A 186 13.91 5.82 -17.62
C ARG A 186 14.57 6.16 -16.28
N LEU A 187 13.95 5.78 -15.17
CA LEU A 187 14.44 6.13 -13.83
C LEU A 187 15.33 5.02 -13.26
N LEU A 188 14.95 3.76 -13.44
CA LEU A 188 15.61 2.63 -12.79
C LEU A 188 16.46 1.81 -13.76
N GLY A 189 16.09 1.75 -15.03
CA GLY A 189 16.86 1.06 -16.07
C GLY A 189 18.38 1.33 -16.03
N PRO A 190 18.84 2.60 -15.99
CA PRO A 190 20.26 2.93 -15.93
C PRO A 190 20.97 2.41 -14.66
N ALA A 191 20.25 2.28 -13.55
CA ALA A 191 20.78 1.79 -12.28
C ALA A 191 20.76 0.25 -12.18
N CYS A 192 19.90 -0.42 -12.95
CA CYS A 192 19.74 -1.89 -12.93
C CYS A 192 20.74 -2.65 -13.80
N GLY A 193 21.35 -2.03 -14.80
CA GLY A 193 22.25 -2.72 -15.71
C GLY A 193 22.75 -1.83 -16.84
N GLY A 194 24.05 -1.58 -16.80
CA GLY A 194 24.91 -1.04 -17.83
C GLY A 194 26.32 -1.55 -17.58
#